data_AF-A0A3S1R4R7-F1
#
_entry.id   AF-A0A3S1R4R7-F1
#
_cell.length_a   1.000
_cell.length_b   1.000
_cell.length_c   1.000
_cell.angle_alpha   90.00
_cell.angle_beta   90.00
_cell.angle_gamma   90.00
#
_symmetry.space_group_name_H-M   'P 1'
#
loop_
_entity.id
_entity.type
_entity.pdbx_description
1 polymer ?
#
loop_
_entity_poly.entity_id
_entity_poly.type
_entity_poly.pdbx_seq_one_letter_code
_entity_poly.pdbx_strand_id
1 'polypeptide(L)'
;MSAAPAALVPDTPAHTVDAFHRGRFWLVQPKQGGHRAGMDAMMLAASVPSSLAGRLADFGAGAGAAGLAVLSRCPAAEAVLVERAPEMAAFAAATLA
;
A
#
# COMPACT_ATOMS: atom_id res chain seq x y z
N MET A 1 -1.61 -22.29 11.66
CA MET A 1 -0.70 -21.14 11.54
C MET A 1 0.45 -21.56 10.66
N SER A 2 0.39 -21.23 9.37
CA SER A 2 1.49 -21.45 8.43
C SER A 2 1.92 -20.06 7.99
N ALA A 3 3.06 -19.59 8.51
CA ALA A 3 3.67 -18.37 8.01
C ALA A 3 4.10 -18.65 6.57
N ALA A 4 3.59 -17.86 5.62
CA ALA A 4 4.12 -17.87 4.27
C ALA A 4 5.63 -17.59 4.35
N PRO A 5 6.47 -18.27 3.54
CA PRO A 5 7.90 -18.03 3.56
C PRO A 5 8.12 -16.54 3.26
N ALA A 6 8.93 -15.89 4.10
CA ALA A 6 9.41 -14.53 3.82
C ALA A 6 10.05 -14.58 2.43
N ALA A 7 9.34 -14.06 1.42
CA ALA A 7 9.86 -13.98 0.08
C ALA A 7 11.19 -13.24 0.19
N LEU A 8 12.27 -13.88 -0.24
CA LEU A 8 13.60 -13.28 -0.38
C LEU A 8 13.39 -11.91 -1.02
N VAL A 9 13.49 -10.85 -0.23
CA VAL A 9 13.28 -9.49 -0.71
C VAL A 9 14.39 -9.30 -1.73
N PRO A 10 14.07 -9.18 -3.04
CA PRO A 10 15.09 -8.80 -4.02
C PRO A 10 15.70 -7.50 -3.51
N ASP A 11 17.00 -7.28 -3.78
CA ASP A 11 17.67 -6.03 -3.44
C ASP A 11 16.77 -4.87 -3.90
N THR A 12 16.09 -4.24 -2.94
CA THR A 12 14.91 -3.44 -3.26
C THR A 12 15.44 -2.20 -3.95
N PRO A 13 14.96 -1.87 -5.18
CA PRO A 13 15.48 -0.73 -5.92
C PRO A 13 15.45 0.54 -5.06
N ALA A 14 16.31 1.51 -5.41
CA ALA A 14 16.45 2.73 -4.63
C ALA A 14 15.09 3.35 -4.30
N HIS A 15 14.79 3.54 -3.02
CA HIS A 15 13.47 3.90 -2.52
C HIS A 15 13.49 5.03 -1.51
N THR A 16 12.31 5.57 -1.25
CA THR A 16 12.04 6.46 -0.12
C THR A 16 10.97 5.85 0.78
N VAL A 17 10.96 6.27 2.04
CA VAL A 17 9.93 5.94 3.02
C VAL A 17 9.18 7.23 3.32
N ASP A 18 7.98 7.34 2.78
CA ASP A 18 7.23 8.60 2.80
C ASP A 18 6.05 8.52 3.77
N ALA A 19 5.83 9.59 4.53
CA ALA A 19 4.71 9.67 5.46
C ALA A 19 3.40 9.95 4.71
N PHE A 20 2.36 9.16 5.01
CA PHE A 20 1.00 9.39 4.53
C PHE A 20 0.04 9.63 5.70
N HIS A 21 -1.08 10.30 5.42
CA HIS A 21 -2.08 10.67 6.43
C HIS A 21 -1.48 11.32 7.69
N ARG A 22 -0.55 12.26 7.51
CA ARG A 22 0.15 12.95 8.62
C ARG A 22 0.90 11.97 9.55
N GLY A 23 1.49 10.92 8.98
CA GLY A 23 2.29 9.93 9.72
C GLY A 23 1.49 8.78 10.33
N ARG A 24 0.20 8.62 9.97
CA ARG A 24 -0.60 7.45 10.39
C ARG A 24 -0.13 6.14 9.74
N PHE A 25 0.52 6.24 8.58
CA PHE A 25 1.26 5.13 7.97
C PHE A 25 2.39 5.68 7.11
N TRP A 26 3.33 4.79 6.78
CA TRP A 26 4.49 5.09 5.96
C TRP A 26 4.48 4.15 4.76
N LEU A 27 4.91 4.64 3.62
CA LEU A 27 4.91 3.90 2.37
C LEU A 27 6.34 3.79 1.84
N VAL A 28 6.79 2.58 1.58
CA VAL A 28 8.02 2.33 0.83
C VAL A 28 7.68 2.44 -0.65
N GLN A 29 8.30 3.37 -1.37
CA GLN A 29 8.04 3.57 -2.79
C GLN A 29 9.32 3.94 -3.56
N PRO A 30 9.36 3.74 -4.89
CA PRO A 30 10.53 4.05 -5.69
C PRO A 30 11.01 5.50 -5.47
N LYS A 31 12.33 5.69 -5.37
CA LYS A 31 12.95 7.01 -5.29
C LYS A 31 12.92 7.72 -6.64
N GLN A 32 13.16 6.96 -7.71
CA GLN A 32 13.16 7.41 -9.10
C GLN A 32 12.69 6.26 -10.00
N GLY A 33 12.01 6.59 -11.10
CA GLY A 33 11.37 5.59 -11.95
C GLY A 33 10.09 5.01 -11.32
N GLY A 34 9.20 4.45 -12.13
CA GLY A 34 7.94 3.87 -11.67
C GLY A 34 6.87 4.90 -11.24
N HIS A 35 5.66 4.40 -10.93
CA HIS A 35 4.56 5.23 -10.43
C HIS A 35 4.72 5.45 -8.92
N ARG A 36 4.66 6.71 -8.50
CA ARG A 36 4.75 7.12 -7.09
C ARG A 36 3.38 7.55 -6.61
N ALA A 37 3.01 7.10 -5.43
CA ALA A 37 1.73 7.44 -4.84
C ALA A 37 1.69 8.91 -4.41
N GLY A 38 0.56 9.56 -4.64
CA GLY A 38 0.36 10.97 -4.31
C GLY A 38 -1.05 11.28 -3.84
N MET A 39 -1.53 12.47 -4.22
CA MET A 39 -2.84 12.98 -3.79
C MET A 39 -4.01 12.18 -4.38
N ASP A 40 -3.86 11.64 -5.58
CA ASP A 40 -4.86 10.80 -6.25
C ASP A 40 -5.27 9.58 -5.41
N ALA A 41 -4.30 8.84 -4.88
CA ALA A 41 -4.54 7.70 -3.98
C ALA A 41 -5.29 8.14 -2.71
N MET A 42 -5.00 9.33 -2.19
CA MET A 42 -5.67 9.87 -1.00
C MET A 42 -7.10 10.32 -1.30
N MET A 43 -7.34 10.94 -2.46
CA MET A 43 -8.69 11.31 -2.89
C MET A 43 -9.55 10.08 -3.13
N LEU A 44 -9.00 9.05 -3.78
CA LEU A 44 -9.68 7.77 -3.97
C LEU A 44 -10.05 7.14 -2.62
N ALA A 45 -9.09 7.04 -1.70
CA ALA A 45 -9.32 6.51 -0.36
C ALA A 45 -10.31 7.35 0.48
N ALA A 46 -10.49 8.64 0.17
CA ALA A 46 -11.46 9.51 0.84
C ALA A 46 -12.88 9.36 0.30
N SER A 47 -13.06 8.82 -0.92
CA SER A 47 -14.37 8.49 -1.47
C SER A 47 -15.02 7.27 -0.81
N VAL A 48 -14.22 6.46 -0.11
CA VAL A 48 -14.70 5.31 0.66
C VAL A 48 -15.30 5.79 1.98
N PRO A 49 -16.53 5.36 2.34
CA PRO A 49 -17.14 5.72 3.61
C PRO A 49 -16.27 5.33 4.82
N SER A 50 -16.14 6.22 5.80
CA SER A 50 -15.38 5.96 7.03
C SER A 50 -15.96 4.83 7.88
N SER A 51 -17.21 4.46 7.64
CA SER A 51 -17.90 3.32 8.27
C SER A 51 -17.66 1.98 7.57
N LEU A 52 -16.83 1.93 6.51
CA LEU A 52 -16.54 0.67 5.84
C LEU A 52 -16.02 -0.37 6.83
N ALA A 53 -16.70 -1.50 6.87
CA ALA A 53 -16.29 -2.71 7.57
C ALA A 53 -16.32 -3.89 6.59
N GLY A 54 -15.38 -4.82 6.72
CA GLY A 54 -15.22 -5.94 5.79
C GLY A 54 -14.14 -5.69 4.74
N ARG A 55 -14.19 -6.41 3.62
CA ARG A 55 -13.06 -6.52 2.71
C ARG A 55 -13.21 -5.63 1.46
N LEU A 56 -12.13 -4.95 1.09
CA LEU A 56 -11.99 -4.22 -0.18
C LEU A 56 -10.84 -4.79 -1.02
N ALA A 57 -10.87 -4.55 -2.32
CA ALA A 57 -9.78 -4.86 -3.23
C ALA A 57 -9.27 -3.57 -3.89
N ASP A 58 -7.95 -3.38 -3.88
CA ASP A 58 -7.26 -2.28 -4.53
C ASP A 58 -6.54 -2.82 -5.79
N PHE A 59 -7.11 -2.54 -6.97
CA PHE A 59 -6.59 -3.03 -8.25
C PHE A 59 -5.63 -2.01 -8.88
N GLY A 60 -4.39 -2.43 -9.14
CA GLY A 60 -3.32 -1.52 -9.48
C GLY A 60 -2.79 -0.82 -8.22
N ALA A 61 -2.59 -1.59 -7.15
CA ALA A 61 -2.26 -1.06 -5.83
C ALA A 61 -0.91 -0.30 -5.81
N GLY A 62 -0.01 -0.57 -6.76
CA GLY A 62 1.33 -0.02 -6.75
C GLY A 62 2.04 -0.38 -5.44
N ALA A 63 2.49 0.63 -4.70
CA ALA A 63 3.08 0.44 -3.36
C ALA A 63 2.02 0.28 -2.24
N GLY A 64 0.72 0.37 -2.55
CA GLY A 64 -0.38 0.11 -1.61
C GLY A 64 -1.05 1.34 -1.02
N ALA A 65 -0.76 2.55 -1.53
CA ALA A 65 -1.16 3.80 -0.88
C ALA A 65 -2.68 3.97 -0.69
N ALA A 66 -3.49 3.64 -1.69
CA ALA A 66 -4.94 3.86 -1.62
C ALA A 66 -5.60 2.89 -0.63
N GLY A 67 -5.33 1.58 -0.75
CA GLY A 67 -5.80 0.57 0.20
C GLY A 67 -5.36 0.85 1.64
N LEU A 68 -4.08 1.16 1.86
CA LEU A 68 -3.55 1.49 3.19
C LEU A 68 -4.15 2.79 3.74
N ALA A 69 -4.40 3.77 2.88
CA ALA A 69 -5.11 4.97 3.28
C ALA A 69 -6.52 4.65 3.78
N VAL A 70 -7.27 3.77 3.12
CA VAL A 70 -8.57 3.32 3.63
C VAL A 70 -8.41 2.61 4.97
N LEU A 71 -7.51 1.63 5.08
CA LEU A 71 -7.30 0.88 6.34
C LEU A 71 -6.92 1.79 7.50
N SER A 72 -6.14 2.83 7.24
CA SER A 72 -5.73 3.77 8.28
C SER A 72 -6.90 4.57 8.87
N ARG A 73 -8.03 4.73 8.14
CA ARG A 73 -9.24 5.44 8.59
C ARG A 73 -10.42 4.51 8.95
N CYS A 74 -10.43 3.29 8.42
CA CYS A 74 -11.48 2.30 8.60
C CYS A 74 -10.92 1.06 9.33
N PRO A 75 -10.86 1.06 10.68
CA PRO A 75 -10.17 0.01 11.44
C PRO A 75 -10.86 -1.37 11.38
N ALA A 76 -12.13 -1.44 10.96
CA ALA A 76 -12.88 -2.67 10.77
C ALA A 76 -12.78 -3.22 9.33
N ALA A 77 -11.96 -2.60 8.47
CA ALA A 77 -11.76 -3.03 7.10
C ALA A 77 -10.52 -3.92 6.95
N GLU A 78 -10.56 -4.78 5.94
CA GLU A 78 -9.41 -5.52 5.41
C GLU A 78 -9.23 -5.13 3.94
N ALA A 79 -7.99 -5.14 3.45
CA ALA A 79 -7.70 -4.87 2.05
C ALA A 79 -6.91 -6.01 1.42
N VAL A 80 -7.25 -6.32 0.16
CA VAL A 80 -6.42 -7.11 -0.74
C VAL A 80 -5.81 -6.16 -1.77
N LEU A 81 -4.48 -6.11 -1.81
CA LEU A 81 -3.75 -5.28 -2.77
C LEU A 81 -3.38 -6.16 -3.97
N VAL A 82 -3.84 -5.77 -5.16
CA VAL A 82 -3.59 -6.49 -6.41
C VAL A 82 -2.69 -5.65 -7.30
N GLU A 83 -1.48 -6.13 -7.53
CA GLU A 83 -0.48 -5.45 -8.37
C GLU A 83 0.12 -6.42 -9.39
N ARG A 84 0.27 -5.93 -10.62
CA ARG A 84 0.81 -6.71 -11.75
C ARG A 84 2.33 -6.61 -11.83
N ALA A 85 2.89 -5.44 -11.55
CA ALA A 85 4.32 -5.19 -11.62
C ALA A 85 5.03 -5.81 -10.40
N PRO A 86 5.91 -6.82 -10.58
CA PRO A 86 6.57 -7.47 -9.44
C PRO A 86 7.38 -6.51 -8.56
N GLU A 87 7.99 -5.51 -9.19
CA GLU A 87 8.75 -4.47 -8.49
C GLU A 87 7.85 -3.64 -7.56
N MET A 88 6.68 -3.18 -8.04
CA MET A 88 5.73 -2.43 -7.21
C MET A 88 5.12 -3.32 -6.12
N ALA A 89 4.85 -4.58 -6.42
CA ALA A 89 4.40 -5.55 -5.42
C ALA A 89 5.45 -5.76 -4.31
N ALA A 90 6.75 -5.74 -4.64
CA ALA A 90 7.83 -5.78 -3.65
C ALA A 90 7.84 -4.53 -2.76
N PHE A 91 7.58 -3.34 -3.32
CA PHE A 91 7.41 -2.11 -2.53
C PHE A 91 6.20 -2.15 -1.60
N ALA A 92 5.07 -2.70 -2.07
CA ALA A 92 3.90 -2.91 -1.21
C ALA A 92 4.20 -3.92 -0.09
N ALA A 93 4.89 -5.02 -0.39
CA ALA A 93 5.29 -6.00 0.62
C ALA A 93 6.26 -5.39 1.65
N ALA A 94 7.25 -4.61 1.20
CA ALA A 94 8.18 -3.90 2.07
C ALA A 94 7.49 -2.85 2.96
N THR A 95 6.40 -2.25 2.49
CA THR A 95 5.57 -1.34 3.30
C THR A 95 4.85 -2.06 4.44
N LEU A 96 4.51 -3.34 4.28
CA LEU A 96 3.75 -4.13 5.24
C LEU A 96 4.61 -4.85 6.29
N ALA A 97 5.94 -4.89 6.09
CA ALA A 97 6.89 -5.58 6.96
C ALA A 97 7.29 -4.72 8.18
#